data_AF-A0A965PHR4-F1
#
_entry.id   AF-A0A965PHR4-F1
#
_cell.length_a   1.000
_cell.length_b   1.000
_cell.length_c   1.000
_cell.angle_alpha   90.00
_cell.angle_beta   90.00
_cell.angle_gamma   90.00
#
_symmetry.space_group_name_H-M   'P 1'
#
loop_
_entity.id
_entity.type
_entity.pdbx_description
1 polymer ?
#
loop_
_entity_poly.entity_id
_entity_poly.type
_entity_poly.pdbx_seq_one_letter_code
_entity_poly.pdbx_strand_id
1 'polypeptide(L)'
;QISTAIFYDNRYFMAFPTGANDYNDTILVYNTALNAFEGTWTPQVMQFALTNFDNQGLRAAFKTTTGQINQYFGYKSPSALTAQDYRDYGVYVQTTTTSTSTGTGFFDYQSYIRTKDFNFGDPFSMKYGSHFEVIFDDSYSTDATISIQRDSDVGDIDVQPNLNIASAVLTLDFVLPAVLPTSVKKRIASDLRVYEKWRLLNIKITSAAGKMAIRQITAAANPDTIEVQKSL
;
A
#
# COMPACT_ATOMS: atom_id res chain seq x y z
N GLN A 1 9.41 15.07 -17.74
CA GLN A 1 8.00 15.26 -18.14
C GLN A 1 7.31 13.91 -17.99
N ILE A 2 6.42 13.74 -17.01
CA ILE A 2 5.82 12.43 -16.64
C ILE A 2 4.35 12.45 -17.05
N SER A 3 4.04 12.60 -18.34
CA SER A 3 2.68 12.35 -18.80
C SER A 3 2.44 10.84 -18.82
N THR A 4 1.23 10.42 -18.50
CA THR A 4 0.84 9.00 -18.55
C THR A 4 -0.56 8.89 -19.15
N ALA A 5 -0.86 7.76 -19.78
CA ALA A 5 -2.14 7.55 -20.43
C ALA A 5 -2.55 6.08 -20.40
N ILE A 6 -3.86 5.84 -20.52
CA ILE A 6 -4.43 4.51 -20.68
C ILE A 6 -5.65 4.57 -21.60
N PHE A 7 -5.86 3.51 -22.36
CA PHE A 7 -7.11 3.27 -23.07
C PHE A 7 -7.95 2.24 -22.32
N TYR A 8 -9.17 2.59 -21.97
CA TYR A 8 -10.09 1.70 -21.27
C TYR A 8 -11.54 2.14 -21.51
N ASP A 9 -12.45 1.18 -21.70
CA ASP A 9 -13.88 1.43 -21.90
C ASP A 9 -14.18 2.51 -22.97
N ASN A 10 -13.60 2.34 -24.16
CA ASN A 10 -13.70 3.27 -25.30
C ASN A 10 -13.26 4.71 -24.99
N ARG A 11 -12.39 4.89 -23.99
CA ARG A 11 -11.87 6.19 -23.59
C ARG A 11 -10.37 6.18 -23.52
N TYR A 12 -9.76 7.24 -24.04
CA TYR A 12 -8.39 7.61 -23.72
C TYR A 12 -8.42 8.52 -22.50
N PHE A 13 -7.75 8.09 -21.44
CA PHE A 13 -7.44 8.90 -20.28
C PHE A 13 -5.99 9.34 -20.40
N MET A 14 -5.75 10.65 -20.46
CA MET A 14 -4.39 11.20 -20.55
C MET A 14 -4.16 12.17 -19.40
N ALA A 15 -3.23 11.82 -18.50
CA ALA A 15 -2.80 12.68 -17.40
C ALA A 15 -1.57 13.49 -17.81
N PHE A 16 -1.60 14.79 -17.59
CA PHE A 16 -0.53 15.72 -17.92
C PHE A 16 -0.50 16.90 -16.93
N PRO A 17 0.66 17.55 -16.76
CA PRO A 17 0.74 18.80 -16.00
C PRO A 17 0.12 19.95 -16.80
N THR A 18 -0.65 20.81 -16.12
CA THR A 18 -1.09 22.09 -16.67
C THR A 18 -0.39 23.27 -16.00
N GLY A 19 -0.22 24.35 -16.76
CA GLY A 19 0.47 25.55 -16.27
C GLY A 19 1.95 25.30 -15.95
N ALA A 20 2.36 25.69 -14.74
CA ALA A 20 3.74 25.57 -14.27
C ALA A 20 3.98 24.35 -13.34
N ASN A 21 3.03 23.43 -13.26
CA ASN A 21 3.13 22.27 -12.39
C ASN A 21 4.14 21.24 -12.92
N ASP A 22 4.88 20.60 -12.01
CA ASP A 22 5.82 19.51 -12.30
C ASP A 22 5.21 18.11 -12.08
N TYR A 23 3.93 18.05 -11.68
CA TYR A 23 3.11 16.86 -11.52
C TYR A 23 1.86 16.91 -12.41
N ASN A 24 1.33 15.75 -12.77
CA ASN A 24 0.05 15.67 -13.47
C ASN A 24 -1.07 16.13 -12.54
N ASP A 25 -1.79 17.17 -12.93
CA ASP A 25 -2.92 17.74 -12.20
C ASP A 25 -4.24 17.57 -12.95
N THR A 26 -4.18 17.25 -14.24
CA THR A 26 -5.33 17.19 -15.13
C THR A 26 -5.32 15.90 -15.94
N ILE A 27 -6.48 15.25 -16.02
CA ILE A 27 -6.78 14.18 -16.97
C ILE A 27 -7.70 14.75 -18.04
N LEU A 28 -7.34 14.58 -19.31
CA LEU A 28 -8.26 14.76 -20.43
C LEU A 28 -8.85 13.41 -20.82
N VAL A 29 -10.17 13.37 -20.99
CA VAL A 29 -10.92 12.17 -21.36
C VAL A 29 -11.51 12.33 -22.76
N TYR A 30 -11.06 11.49 -23.69
CA TYR A 30 -11.60 11.42 -25.05
C TYR A 30 -12.34 10.11 -25.25
N ASN A 31 -13.61 10.17 -25.64
CA ASN A 31 -14.43 9.00 -25.92
C ASN A 31 -14.41 8.70 -27.43
N THR A 32 -13.91 7.51 -27.79
CA THR A 32 -13.80 7.06 -29.18
C THR A 32 -15.13 6.61 -29.78
N ALA A 33 -16.11 6.21 -28.96
CA ALA A 33 -17.45 5.86 -29.42
C ALA A 33 -18.25 7.11 -29.83
N LEU A 34 -18.04 8.23 -29.13
CA LEU A 34 -18.71 9.51 -29.42
C LEU A 34 -17.88 10.44 -30.30
N ASN A 35 -16.62 10.10 -30.57
CA ASN A 35 -15.63 10.95 -31.24
C ASN A 35 -15.53 12.35 -30.60
N ALA A 36 -15.67 12.45 -29.28
CA ALA A 36 -15.76 13.70 -28.56
C ALA A 36 -15.00 13.67 -27.22
N PHE A 37 -14.59 14.86 -26.76
CA PHE A 37 -14.08 15.03 -25.41
C PHE A 37 -15.24 14.99 -24.40
N GLU A 38 -15.13 14.15 -23.38
CA GLU A 38 -16.10 14.08 -22.29
C GLU A 38 -15.82 15.11 -21.18
N GLY A 39 -14.57 15.58 -21.10
CA GLY A 39 -14.17 16.64 -20.20
C GLY A 39 -12.79 16.46 -19.61
N THR A 40 -12.52 17.24 -18.57
CA THR A 40 -11.28 17.20 -17.79
C THR A 40 -11.56 16.81 -16.35
N TRP A 41 -10.71 15.96 -15.77
CA TRP A 41 -10.76 15.58 -14.36
C TRP A 41 -9.49 16.04 -13.66
N THR A 42 -9.54 16.26 -12.35
CA THR A 42 -8.43 16.85 -11.58
C THR A 42 -7.72 15.93 -10.55
N PRO A 43 -7.73 14.58 -10.65
CA PRO A 43 -6.92 13.76 -9.76
C PRO A 43 -5.43 13.81 -10.16
N GLN A 44 -4.56 13.86 -9.15
CA GLN A 44 -3.09 13.90 -9.36
C GLN A 44 -2.53 12.51 -9.69
N VAL A 45 -2.73 12.03 -10.93
CA VAL A 45 -2.38 10.67 -11.34
C VAL A 45 -0.92 10.55 -11.80
N MET A 46 -0.15 9.67 -11.15
CA MET A 46 1.22 9.35 -11.53
C MET A 46 1.33 8.15 -12.47
N GLN A 47 0.40 7.21 -12.37
CA GLN A 47 0.44 5.98 -13.14
C GLN A 47 -0.96 5.42 -13.35
N PHE A 48 -1.21 4.94 -14.57
CA PHE A 48 -2.36 4.11 -14.89
C PHE A 48 -1.96 2.63 -14.89
N ALA A 49 -2.87 1.76 -14.49
CA ALA A 49 -2.73 0.31 -14.62
C ALA A 49 -4.08 -0.34 -14.90
N LEU A 50 -4.09 -1.47 -15.61
CA LEU A 50 -5.25 -2.35 -15.67
C LEU A 50 -5.18 -3.33 -14.51
N THR A 51 -6.25 -3.40 -13.72
CA THR A 51 -6.38 -4.32 -12.59
C THR A 51 -7.51 -5.31 -12.86
N ASN A 52 -7.42 -6.50 -12.29
CA ASN A 52 -8.47 -7.51 -12.34
C ASN A 52 -8.62 -8.11 -10.94
N PHE A 53 -9.19 -7.33 -10.04
CA PHE A 53 -9.46 -7.76 -8.67
C PHE A 53 -10.84 -8.44 -8.59
N ASP A 54 -10.91 -9.54 -7.83
CA ASP A 54 -12.15 -10.14 -7.30
C ASP A 54 -13.32 -10.23 -8.30
N ASN A 55 -13.07 -10.85 -9.45
CA ASN A 55 -14.08 -11.10 -10.48
C ASN A 55 -14.83 -9.85 -10.99
N GLN A 56 -14.31 -8.65 -10.76
CA GLN A 56 -14.91 -7.41 -11.28
C GLN A 56 -14.62 -7.21 -12.77
N GLY A 57 -13.82 -8.10 -13.37
CA GLY A 57 -13.27 -7.95 -14.70
C GLY A 57 -12.13 -6.95 -14.73
N LEU A 58 -11.60 -6.72 -15.93
CA LEU A 58 -10.55 -5.75 -16.15
C LEU A 58 -11.06 -4.33 -15.87
N ARG A 59 -10.32 -3.55 -15.10
CA ARG A 59 -10.68 -2.20 -14.67
C ARG A 59 -9.47 -1.27 -14.78
N ALA A 60 -9.70 -0.01 -15.17
CA ALA A 60 -8.66 1.01 -15.12
C ALA A 60 -8.49 1.52 -13.68
N ALA A 61 -7.25 1.48 -13.20
CA ALA A 61 -6.84 1.99 -11.91
C ALA A 61 -5.87 3.18 -12.07
N PHE A 62 -5.96 4.11 -11.13
CA PHE A 62 -5.27 5.39 -11.09
C PHE A 62 -4.47 5.48 -9.79
N LYS A 63 -3.14 5.47 -9.88
CA LYS A 63 -2.29 5.72 -8.73
C LYS A 63 -2.03 7.22 -8.59
N THR A 64 -2.35 7.78 -7.43
CA THR A 64 -2.09 9.20 -7.13
C THR A 64 -0.70 9.42 -6.53
N THR A 65 -0.29 10.69 -6.44
CA THR A 65 0.91 11.15 -5.71
C THR A 65 0.87 10.79 -4.22
N THR A 66 -0.32 10.69 -3.63
CA THR A 66 -0.52 10.28 -2.22
C THR A 66 -0.46 8.76 -2.02
N GLY A 67 -0.28 7.98 -3.08
CA GLY A 67 -0.27 6.51 -3.02
C GLY A 67 -1.66 5.87 -2.99
N GLN A 68 -2.73 6.67 -3.08
CA GLN A 68 -4.09 6.16 -3.22
C GLN A 68 -4.27 5.54 -4.61
N ILE A 69 -4.98 4.40 -4.65
CA ILE A 69 -5.36 3.74 -5.89
C ILE A 69 -6.86 3.92 -6.07
N ASN A 70 -7.24 4.73 -7.06
CA ASN A 70 -8.63 4.91 -7.46
C ASN A 70 -8.97 3.99 -8.64
N GLN A 71 -10.23 3.61 -8.79
CA GLN A 71 -10.67 2.73 -9.87
C GLN A 71 -11.80 3.40 -10.66
N TYR A 72 -11.79 3.25 -11.97
CA TYR A 72 -12.87 3.77 -12.82
C TYR A 72 -14.04 2.78 -12.90
N PHE A 73 -15.21 3.25 -12.48
CA PHE A 73 -16.46 2.47 -12.46
C PHE A 73 -17.46 2.85 -13.57
N GLY A 74 -17.07 3.71 -14.52
CA GLY A 74 -17.98 4.17 -15.56
C GLY A 74 -18.95 5.25 -15.06
N TYR A 75 -19.94 5.56 -15.89
CA TYR A 75 -21.03 6.46 -15.51
C TYR A 75 -22.05 5.74 -14.63
N LYS A 76 -22.42 6.37 -13.52
CA LYS A 76 -23.55 5.98 -12.67
C LYS A 76 -24.45 7.20 -12.51
N SER A 77 -25.77 7.03 -12.64
CA SER A 77 -26.70 8.14 -12.45
C SER A 77 -26.65 8.62 -10.99
N PRO A 78 -26.90 9.91 -10.70
CA PRO A 78 -26.87 10.41 -9.34
C PRO A 78 -27.80 9.65 -8.38
N SER A 79 -28.95 9.19 -8.87
CA SER A 79 -29.92 8.38 -8.12
C SER A 79 -29.46 6.94 -7.84
N ALA A 80 -28.51 6.42 -8.61
CA ALA A 80 -27.95 5.09 -8.45
C ALA A 80 -26.64 5.09 -7.65
N LEU A 81 -26.11 6.27 -7.29
CA LEU A 81 -24.98 6.40 -6.39
C LEU A 81 -25.41 6.01 -4.96
N THR A 82 -24.59 5.19 -4.35
CA THR A 82 -24.77 4.71 -2.98
C THR A 82 -23.52 5.05 -2.18
N ALA A 83 -23.62 5.03 -0.85
CA ALA A 83 -22.45 5.19 0.01
C ALA A 83 -21.38 4.11 -0.19
N GLN A 84 -21.68 3.00 -0.88
CA GLN A 84 -20.72 1.95 -1.21
C GLN A 84 -19.80 2.35 -2.38
N ASP A 85 -20.22 3.27 -3.25
CA ASP A 85 -19.44 3.71 -4.41
C ASP A 85 -18.24 4.61 -4.03
N TYR A 86 -18.20 5.10 -2.79
CA TYR A 86 -17.18 6.02 -2.27
C TYR A 86 -16.29 5.38 -1.20
N ARG A 87 -16.19 4.05 -1.20
CA ARG A 87 -15.46 3.27 -0.19
C ARG A 87 -14.27 2.56 -0.81
N ASP A 88 -13.26 2.26 0.03
CA ASP A 88 -12.15 1.40 -0.38
C ASP A 88 -12.68 0.00 -0.73
N TYR A 89 -11.98 -0.69 -1.63
CA TYR A 89 -12.33 -2.05 -2.02
C TYR A 89 -12.12 -3.03 -0.85
N GLY A 90 -13.00 -4.03 -0.71
CA GLY A 90 -12.93 -5.05 0.35
C GLY A 90 -14.26 -5.22 1.11
N VAL A 91 -14.31 -6.19 2.02
CA VAL A 91 -15.49 -6.40 2.87
C VAL A 91 -15.46 -5.36 3.98
N TYR A 92 -16.45 -4.47 4.04
CA TYR A 92 -16.56 -3.55 5.17
C TYR A 92 -16.96 -4.32 6.44
N VAL A 93 -16.04 -4.43 7.39
CA VAL A 93 -16.30 -5.02 8.71
C VAL A 93 -16.68 -3.90 9.65
N GLN A 94 -17.97 -3.87 10.00
CA GLN A 94 -18.51 -2.90 10.95
C GLN A 94 -18.12 -3.30 12.37
N THR A 95 -17.35 -2.46 13.07
CA THR A 95 -16.88 -2.72 14.44
C THR A 95 -17.91 -2.37 15.51
N THR A 96 -19.00 -1.68 15.16
CA THR A 96 -20.07 -1.31 16.10
C THR A 96 -21.45 -1.60 15.52
N THR A 97 -22.20 -2.51 16.16
CA THR A 97 -23.60 -2.83 15.83
C THR A 97 -24.55 -1.75 16.36
N THR A 98 -24.61 -0.62 15.67
CA THR A 98 -25.72 0.34 15.83
C THR A 98 -26.61 0.23 14.60
N SER A 99 -27.93 0.13 14.81
CA SER A 99 -28.98 -0.15 13.80
C SER A 99 -29.22 1.00 12.79
N THR A 100 -28.22 1.81 12.54
CA THR A 100 -28.20 2.92 11.59
C THR A 100 -26.91 2.80 10.80
N SER A 101 -26.98 3.00 9.48
CA SER A 101 -25.95 2.75 8.47
C SER A 101 -24.67 3.63 8.56
N THR A 102 -24.29 4.03 9.77
CA THR A 102 -23.20 4.96 10.12
C THR A 102 -22.31 4.35 11.22
N GLY A 103 -21.91 3.09 11.06
CA GLY A 103 -20.90 2.47 11.92
C GLY A 103 -19.49 2.98 11.63
N THR A 104 -18.60 2.89 12.62
CA THR A 104 -17.15 2.83 12.41
C THR A 104 -16.79 1.39 12.03
N GLY A 105 -15.86 1.22 11.10
CA GLY A 105 -15.50 -0.09 10.54
C GLY A 105 -14.26 0.02 9.67
N PHE A 106 -13.60 -1.11 9.41
CA PHE A 106 -12.43 -1.19 8.55
C PHE A 106 -12.75 -2.01 7.30
N PHE A 107 -12.03 -1.74 6.21
CA PHE A 107 -12.12 -2.55 5.00
C PHE A 107 -11.21 -3.76 5.16
N ASP A 108 -11.81 -4.93 5.00
CA ASP A 108 -11.18 -6.22 5.11
C ASP A 108 -10.81 -6.72 3.72
N TYR A 109 -9.52 -6.66 3.43
CA TYR A 109 -8.90 -7.32 2.31
C TYR A 109 -7.48 -7.72 2.74
N GLN A 110 -7.12 -8.97 2.47
CA GLN A 110 -5.75 -9.40 2.70
C GLN A 110 -4.83 -8.59 1.78
N SER A 111 -3.81 -7.98 2.36
CA SER A 111 -2.81 -7.24 1.61
C SER A 111 -1.42 -7.71 2.00
N TYR A 112 -0.52 -7.77 1.02
CA TYR A 112 0.87 -8.01 1.29
C TYR A 112 1.76 -7.15 0.39
N ILE A 113 2.94 -6.83 0.91
CA ILE A 113 4.04 -6.35 0.09
C ILE A 113 5.20 -7.33 0.22
N ARG A 114 5.96 -7.45 -0.86
CA ARG A 114 7.17 -8.25 -0.90
C ARG A 114 8.28 -7.39 -1.48
N THR A 115 9.40 -7.28 -0.78
CA THR A 115 10.55 -6.57 -1.32
C THR A 115 11.15 -7.36 -2.49
N LYS A 116 11.99 -6.69 -3.27
CA LYS A 116 13.02 -7.44 -4.01
C LYS A 116 14.03 -7.99 -3.01
N ASP A 117 14.79 -8.98 -3.43
CA ASP A 117 15.90 -9.51 -2.65
C ASP A 117 16.97 -8.44 -2.39
N PHE A 118 17.26 -8.22 -1.11
CA PHE A 118 18.40 -7.44 -0.67
C PHE A 118 19.66 -8.28 -0.86
N ASN A 119 20.52 -7.83 -1.77
CA ASN A 119 21.84 -8.42 -2.05
C ASN A 119 22.99 -7.67 -1.38
N PHE A 120 22.72 -6.53 -0.73
CA PHE A 120 23.74 -5.72 -0.02
C PHE A 120 24.99 -5.40 -0.87
N GLY A 121 24.81 -5.24 -2.18
CA GLY A 121 25.89 -4.95 -3.12
C GLY A 121 26.68 -6.17 -3.63
N ASP A 122 26.40 -7.39 -3.16
CA ASP A 122 27.06 -8.61 -3.64
C ASP A 122 26.10 -9.83 -3.56
N PRO A 123 25.68 -10.41 -4.69
CA PRO A 123 24.73 -11.53 -4.70
C PRO A 123 25.36 -12.90 -4.39
N PHE A 124 26.70 -13.04 -4.33
CA PHE A 124 27.34 -14.36 -4.27
C PHE A 124 27.85 -14.73 -2.88
N SER A 125 28.45 -13.78 -2.15
CA SER A 125 29.01 -14.09 -0.84
C SER A 125 27.93 -14.24 0.21
N MET A 126 28.15 -15.19 1.13
CA MET A 126 27.36 -15.30 2.35
C MET A 126 27.52 -14.03 3.19
N LYS A 127 26.42 -13.63 3.83
CA LYS A 127 26.32 -12.47 4.71
C LYS A 127 25.72 -12.90 6.03
N TYR A 128 26.10 -12.19 7.08
CA TYR A 128 25.46 -12.31 8.37
C TYR A 128 24.54 -11.12 8.59
N GLY A 129 23.25 -11.39 8.79
CA GLY A 129 22.26 -10.36 9.02
C GLY A 129 22.50 -9.65 10.35
N SER A 130 22.37 -8.33 10.37
CA SER A 130 22.40 -7.53 11.61
C SER A 130 20.99 -7.33 12.13
N HIS A 131 20.13 -6.66 11.37
CA HIS A 131 18.73 -6.44 11.73
C HIS A 131 17.95 -5.96 10.50
N PHE A 132 16.63 -5.97 10.60
CA PHE A 132 15.77 -5.18 9.74
C PHE A 132 14.88 -4.24 10.55
N GLU A 133 14.43 -3.17 9.90
CA GLU A 133 13.46 -2.23 10.41
C GLU A 133 12.33 -2.04 9.39
N VAL A 134 11.10 -2.02 9.89
CA VAL A 134 9.90 -1.66 9.14
C VAL A 134 9.24 -0.49 9.83
N ILE A 135 8.94 0.56 9.08
CA ILE A 135 8.21 1.73 9.55
C ILE A 135 6.83 1.75 8.90
N PHE A 136 5.80 1.63 9.73
CA PHE A 136 4.40 1.78 9.37
C PHE A 136 3.95 3.23 9.58
N ASP A 137 3.00 3.66 8.75
CA ASP A 137 2.37 4.97 8.79
C ASP A 137 0.88 4.78 8.50
N ASP A 138 -0.02 5.52 9.17
CA ASP A 138 -1.48 5.54 8.94
C ASP A 138 -2.08 4.15 8.62
N SER A 139 -1.79 3.18 9.48
CA SER A 139 -2.23 1.80 9.33
C SER A 139 -3.41 1.52 10.26
N TYR A 140 -4.29 0.60 9.87
CA TYR A 140 -5.51 0.24 10.60
C TYR A 140 -5.55 -1.26 10.96
N SER A 141 -4.59 -2.04 10.47
CA SER A 141 -4.50 -3.47 10.77
C SER A 141 -4.04 -3.75 12.19
N THR A 142 -4.75 -4.63 12.88
CA THR A 142 -4.37 -5.13 14.21
C THR A 142 -3.66 -6.48 14.18
N ASP A 143 -3.54 -7.09 13.00
CA ASP A 143 -2.98 -8.44 12.81
C ASP A 143 -2.14 -8.49 11.52
N ALA A 144 -0.93 -7.94 11.62
CA ALA A 144 0.08 -7.99 10.57
C ALA A 144 1.19 -8.99 10.94
N THR A 145 1.75 -9.64 9.92
CA THR A 145 2.88 -10.55 10.07
C THR A 145 4.03 -10.08 9.18
N ILE A 146 5.23 -9.98 9.77
CA ILE A 146 6.48 -9.76 9.04
C ILE A 146 7.20 -11.10 8.93
N SER A 147 7.44 -11.51 7.69
CA SER A 147 8.15 -12.74 7.35
C SER A 147 9.41 -12.41 6.55
N ILE A 148 10.42 -13.25 6.69
CA ILE A 148 11.62 -13.21 5.85
C ILE A 148 11.68 -14.45 4.97
N GLN A 149 12.38 -14.37 3.85
CA GLN A 149 12.78 -15.54 3.09
C GLN A 149 14.24 -15.37 2.67
N ARG A 150 15.09 -16.33 3.04
CA ARG A 150 16.49 -16.40 2.62
C ARG A 150 16.61 -17.28 1.37
N ASP A 151 17.78 -17.23 0.72
CA ASP A 151 18.06 -18.09 -0.44
C ASP A 151 18.05 -19.59 -0.11
N SER A 152 18.27 -19.97 1.14
CA SER A 152 18.21 -21.35 1.62
C SER A 152 16.82 -21.81 2.08
N ASP A 153 15.85 -20.90 2.22
CA ASP A 153 14.54 -21.22 2.77
C ASP A 153 13.58 -21.73 1.68
N VAL A 154 12.80 -22.75 2.01
CA VAL A 154 11.78 -23.34 1.11
C VAL A 154 10.46 -22.53 1.15
N GLY A 155 10.38 -21.48 1.98
CA GLY A 155 9.21 -20.62 2.10
C GLY A 155 9.43 -19.44 3.05
N ASP A 156 8.36 -18.69 3.30
CA ASP A 156 8.37 -17.55 4.22
C ASP A 156 8.52 -18.04 5.67
N ILE A 157 9.44 -17.44 6.41
CA ILE A 157 9.62 -17.65 7.85
C ILE A 157 9.06 -16.45 8.59
N ASP A 158 8.05 -16.65 9.41
CA ASP A 158 7.46 -15.59 10.23
C ASP A 158 8.43 -15.18 11.34
N VAL A 159 8.80 -13.91 11.35
CA VAL A 159 9.73 -13.33 12.33
C VAL A 159 8.97 -12.55 13.39
N GLN A 160 7.93 -11.82 12.98
CA GLN A 160 7.08 -11.03 13.87
C GLN A 160 5.61 -11.27 13.49
N PRO A 161 4.97 -12.31 14.04
CA PRO A 161 3.55 -12.58 13.82
C PRO A 161 2.66 -11.75 14.75
N ASN A 162 1.38 -11.61 14.41
CA ASN A 162 0.33 -11.00 15.24
C ASN A 162 0.63 -9.56 15.69
N LEU A 163 1.25 -8.76 14.83
CA LEU A 163 1.56 -7.37 15.12
C LEU A 163 0.32 -6.50 15.00
N ASN A 164 -0.05 -5.85 16.09
CA ASN A 164 -0.96 -4.72 16.02
C ASN A 164 -0.23 -3.50 15.44
N ILE A 165 -0.49 -3.12 14.19
CA ILE A 165 0.11 -1.96 13.52
C ILE A 165 -0.85 -0.78 13.40
N ALA A 166 -2.01 -0.85 14.03
CA ALA A 166 -3.02 0.19 13.96
C ALA A 166 -2.52 1.48 14.61
N SER A 167 -2.64 2.58 13.88
CA SER A 167 -2.42 3.93 14.39
C SER A 167 -3.53 4.27 15.38
N ALA A 168 -3.16 4.88 16.52
CA ALA A 168 -4.15 5.34 17.49
C ALA A 168 -4.92 6.55 16.93
N VAL A 169 -6.24 6.44 16.83
CA VAL A 169 -7.13 7.55 16.45
C VAL A 169 -7.99 7.94 17.65
N LEU A 170 -7.92 9.21 18.06
CA LEU A 170 -8.86 9.79 19.00
C LEU A 170 -10.04 10.39 18.22
N THR A 171 -11.20 9.76 18.31
CA THR A 171 -12.46 10.32 17.78
C THR A 171 -13.15 11.11 18.90
N LEU A 172 -13.35 12.41 18.70
CA LEU A 172 -14.12 13.28 19.58
C LEU A 172 -15.33 13.80 18.81
N ASP A 173 -16.54 13.58 19.35
CA ASP A 173 -17.80 13.92 18.67
C ASP A 173 -18.23 15.38 18.93
N PHE A 174 -17.31 16.33 18.71
CA PHE A 174 -17.58 17.78 18.73
C PHE A 174 -16.52 18.58 17.95
N VAL A 175 -16.86 19.81 17.54
CA VAL A 175 -15.98 20.70 16.76
C VAL A 175 -14.89 21.30 17.65
N LEU A 176 -13.62 20.96 17.40
CA LEU A 176 -12.45 21.57 18.05
C LEU A 176 -11.84 22.68 17.19
N PRO A 177 -11.53 23.87 17.74
CA PRO A 177 -10.71 24.87 17.06
C PRO A 177 -9.22 24.56 17.21
N ALA A 178 -8.80 23.31 17.01
CA ALA A 178 -7.41 22.88 17.19
C ALA A 178 -7.02 21.70 16.28
N VAL A 179 -5.74 21.65 15.92
CA VAL A 179 -5.14 20.64 15.04
C VAL A 179 -5.04 19.30 15.77
N LEU A 180 -5.59 18.25 15.15
CA LEU A 180 -5.54 16.87 15.62
C LEU A 180 -4.10 16.30 15.62
N PRO A 181 -3.80 15.30 16.47
CA PRO A 181 -2.49 14.66 16.48
C PRO A 181 -2.19 13.98 15.14
N THR A 182 -0.94 14.12 14.71
CA THR A 182 -0.39 13.49 13.51
C THR A 182 -0.32 11.97 13.67
N SER A 183 -0.54 11.23 12.58
CA SER A 183 -0.32 9.77 12.50
C SER A 183 1.01 9.41 13.18
N VAL A 184 0.94 8.59 14.24
CA VAL A 184 2.13 8.12 14.95
C VAL A 184 2.73 6.98 14.13
N LYS A 185 3.95 7.20 13.64
CA LYS A 185 4.70 6.17 12.92
C LYS A 185 5.08 5.05 13.88
N LYS A 186 4.79 3.81 13.51
CA LYS A 186 5.20 2.64 14.30
C LYS A 186 6.42 2.00 13.66
N ARG A 187 7.51 1.92 14.41
CA ARG A 187 8.74 1.22 13.98
C ARG A 187 8.81 -0.13 14.66
N ILE A 188 8.97 -1.18 13.86
CA ILE A 188 9.29 -2.54 14.31
C ILE A 188 10.69 -2.86 13.81
N ALA A 189 11.56 -3.31 14.71
CA ALA A 189 12.88 -3.78 14.38
C ALA A 189 13.05 -5.20 14.91
N SER A 190 13.74 -6.05 14.14
CA SER A 190 14.03 -7.42 14.56
C SER A 190 15.46 -7.79 14.21
N ASP A 191 16.06 -8.60 15.08
CA ASP A 191 17.40 -9.11 14.90
C ASP A 191 17.43 -10.16 13.77
N LEU A 192 18.45 -10.09 12.93
CA LEU A 192 18.72 -11.08 11.88
C LEU A 192 19.88 -12.02 12.23
N ARG A 193 20.61 -11.75 13.32
CA ARG A 193 21.76 -12.57 13.76
C ARG A 193 21.36 -13.94 14.29
N VAL A 194 20.10 -14.12 14.63
CA VAL A 194 19.56 -15.41 15.10
C VAL A 194 19.47 -16.43 13.95
N TYR A 195 19.47 -15.94 12.70
CA TYR A 195 19.38 -16.78 11.52
C TYR A 195 20.77 -17.12 10.95
N GLU A 196 20.85 -18.27 10.28
CA GLU A 196 22.06 -18.67 9.58
C GLU A 196 22.41 -17.70 8.45
N LYS A 197 23.67 -17.76 8.01
CA LYS A 197 24.18 -16.97 6.88
C LYS A 197 23.35 -17.18 5.62
N TRP A 198 23.16 -16.09 4.87
CA TRP A 198 22.38 -16.07 3.63
C TRP A 198 23.03 -15.14 2.62
N ARG A 199 22.69 -15.29 1.33
CA ARG A 199 23.18 -14.40 0.26
C ARG A 199 22.18 -13.32 -0.07
N LEU A 200 20.91 -13.71 -0.08
CA LEU A 200 19.77 -12.88 -0.44
C LEU A 200 18.76 -12.92 0.69
N LEU A 201 18.18 -11.76 1.00
CA LEU A 201 17.11 -11.63 1.97
C LEU A 201 15.91 -10.97 1.31
N ASN A 202 14.76 -11.60 1.44
CA ASN A 202 13.48 -11.03 1.06
C ASN A 202 12.66 -10.75 2.32
N ILE A 203 11.96 -9.61 2.36
CA ILE A 203 11.04 -9.28 3.47
C ILE A 203 9.64 -9.18 2.89
N LYS A 204 8.73 -9.96 3.46
CA LYS A 204 7.30 -9.93 3.16
C LYS A 204 6.56 -9.43 4.39
N ILE A 205 5.60 -8.54 4.17
CA ILE A 205 4.72 -8.05 5.21
C ILE A 205 3.30 -8.29 4.75
N THR A 206 2.52 -8.99 5.57
CA THR A 206 1.15 -9.37 5.25
C THR A 206 0.22 -8.85 6.33
N SER A 207 -0.94 -8.35 5.94
CA SER A 207 -2.05 -8.02 6.82
C SER A 207 -3.25 -8.86 6.43
N ALA A 208 -3.86 -9.55 7.39
CA ALA A 208 -5.06 -10.36 7.14
C ALA A 208 -6.28 -9.48 6.84
N ALA A 209 -6.40 -8.35 7.56
CA ALA A 209 -7.52 -7.42 7.50
C ALA A 209 -7.08 -5.99 7.83
N GLY A 210 -7.83 -5.00 7.38
CA GLY A 210 -7.53 -3.59 7.63
C GLY A 210 -6.37 -3.06 6.78
N LYS A 211 -6.44 -1.77 6.47
CA LYS A 211 -5.45 -1.10 5.62
C LYS A 211 -4.07 -1.12 6.28
N MET A 212 -3.07 -1.50 5.49
CA MET A 212 -1.66 -1.47 5.87
C MET A 212 -0.92 -0.47 4.99
N ALA A 213 -0.26 0.50 5.63
CA ALA A 213 0.55 1.49 4.95
C ALA A 213 1.98 1.46 5.50
N ILE A 214 2.93 1.22 4.59
CA ILE A 214 4.33 1.01 4.91
C ILE A 214 5.11 2.16 4.30
N ARG A 215 5.87 2.84 5.15
CA ARG A 215 6.69 3.98 4.77
C ARG A 215 8.07 3.57 4.30
N GLN A 216 8.69 2.62 5.01
CA GLN A 216 10.07 2.24 4.78
C GLN A 216 10.34 0.83 5.28
N ILE A 217 11.15 0.11 4.53
CA ILE A 217 11.77 -1.15 4.93
C ILE A 217 13.27 -0.97 4.77
N THR A 218 14.04 -1.33 5.79
CA THR A 218 15.50 -1.24 5.78
C THR A 218 16.06 -2.50 6.39
N ALA A 219 17.14 -3.01 5.82
CA ALA A 219 17.86 -4.15 6.35
C ALA A 219 19.36 -3.83 6.35
N ALA A 220 20.08 -4.42 7.29
CA ALA A 220 21.52 -4.32 7.40
C ALA A 220 22.12 -5.72 7.55
N ALA A 221 23.21 -5.97 6.82
CA ALA A 221 23.98 -7.20 6.91
C ALA A 221 25.46 -6.90 6.67
N ASN A 222 26.31 -7.73 7.25
CA ASN A 222 27.75 -7.62 7.09
C ASN A 222 28.24 -8.73 6.16
N PRO A 223 29.20 -8.45 5.25
CA PRO A 223 29.90 -9.52 4.55
C PRO A 223 30.58 -10.42 5.56
N ASP A 224 30.64 -11.72 5.24
CA ASP A 224 31.23 -12.74 6.10
C ASP A 224 32.77 -12.64 6.11
N THR A 225 33.28 -11.60 6.76
CA THR A 225 34.72 -11.34 6.93
C THR A 225 35.14 -11.31 8.40
N ILE A 226 34.19 -11.47 9.33
CA ILE A 226 34.42 -11.38 10.78
C ILE A 226 33.75 -12.58 11.46
N GLU A 227 34.52 -13.38 12.20
CA GLU A 227 33.96 -14.35 13.13
C GLU A 227 33.15 -13.60 14.21
N VAL A 228 31.84 -13.79 14.22
CA VAL A 228 30.98 -13.20 15.24
C VAL A 228 31.23 -13.94 16.57
N GLN A 229 31.54 -13.18 17.62
CA GLN A 229 31.71 -13.72 18.97
C GLN A 229 30.47 -14.54 19.36
N LYS A 230 30.66 -15.84 19.65
CA LYS A 230 29.59 -16.69 20.17
C LYS A 230 29.14 -16.14 21.53
N SER A 231 27.86 -15.81 21.65
CA SER A 231 27.23 -15.64 22.96
C SER A 231 27.11 -17.04 23.58
N LEU A 232 27.82 -17.25 24.70
CA LEU A 232 27.65 -18.42 25.57
C LEU A 232 26.28 -18.40 26.25
#